data_AF-A0A0D2GHQ1-F1
#
_entry.id   AF-A0A0D2GHQ1-F1
#
_cell.length_a   1.000
_cell.length_b   1.000
_cell.length_c   1.000
_cell.angle_alpha   90.00
_cell.angle_beta   90.00
_cell.angle_gamma   90.00
#
_symmetry.space_group_name_H-M   'P 1'
#
loop_
_entity.id
_entity.type
_entity.pdbx_description
1 polymer ?
#
loop_
_entity_poly.entity_id
_entity_poly.type
_entity_poly.pdbx_seq_one_letter_code
_entity_poly.pdbx_strand_id
1 'polypeptide(L)'
;MSPWTTLPRSWELEDVQAVLNVFVTALSGMSIFVFTRCYWSLGARQAAKGKAVPVSSLLSLNTPGEAIDILLLLKSHAFQHWNIVAQSLVVIALSITTILSGPIAKYSTRLTEVVVHTEVNGHLAQRTDNSMPVSQVPWNLTQTSLERANFPVDQLLDYIPDTSDFWVYRPDEWNNTWSMSCETIESTPVTLYLTSECDTLTGKFGGAIEDEIFPAFLTSDYGYYDAGDFYTNATFIKDLLLCMYAANYSNWDEALSHIGTYRMVNMSMVALHVHHAPKNASDDYAPCRFGEGPVGSASYTRVDCTVQLTNDRIPDPDWIGFPDVDDVFSIPSAMVNNYFTRFKDESMADQKISTISARELQRFYQTYMITKDTQRKRTAKRTISVRVPAVQLSNAFIAVFSILAAFICLGGPVYGLFRFIHRRAMDSLPQTKLDWLLECIMSRSPNPSYVGSRGPIPSTVTKPTAPVPWHIRADRKRAQFEAATYSTKWAEEPPNSPFEYVHAVSPVLPDKDSSGSRAQPDLGFWSSYPQENRPM
;
A
#
# COMPACT_ATOMS: atom_id res chain seq x y z
N MET A 1 7.85 -8.32 18.97
CA MET A 1 8.49 -7.31 18.11
C MET A 1 7.67 -7.20 16.82
N SER A 2 7.37 -5.99 16.35
CA SER A 2 6.69 -5.80 15.06
C SER A 2 7.49 -6.50 13.95
N PRO A 3 6.87 -7.23 13.01
CA PRO A 3 7.58 -7.83 11.88
C PRO A 3 8.09 -6.81 10.86
N TRP A 4 7.74 -5.53 11.05
CA TRP A 4 8.05 -4.43 10.15
C TRP A 4 8.69 -3.26 10.91
N THR A 5 9.66 -2.62 10.26
CA THR A 5 10.32 -1.40 10.74
C THR A 5 9.89 -0.22 9.88
N THR A 6 9.41 0.85 10.51
CA THR A 6 8.95 2.07 9.82
C THR A 6 10.15 2.95 9.46
N LEU A 7 10.22 3.39 8.20
CA LEU A 7 11.21 4.34 7.70
C LEU A 7 10.84 5.80 8.01
N PRO A 8 11.82 6.73 7.95
CA PRO A 8 11.53 8.15 8.06
C PRO A 8 10.54 8.64 6.98
N ARG A 9 9.70 9.62 7.35
CA ARG A 9 8.58 10.15 6.52
C ARG A 9 9.00 10.76 5.19
N SER A 10 10.27 11.15 5.04
CA SER A 10 10.78 11.76 3.80
C SER A 10 10.96 10.76 2.66
N TRP A 11 10.76 9.47 2.91
CA TRP A 11 10.99 8.42 1.93
C TRP A 11 9.69 8.01 1.26
N GLU A 12 9.60 8.26 -0.05
CA GLU A 12 8.52 7.76 -0.88
C GLU A 12 8.68 6.26 -1.13
N LEU A 13 7.57 5.53 -1.26
CA LEU A 13 7.59 4.08 -1.46
C LEU A 13 8.37 3.70 -2.73
N GLU A 14 8.19 4.48 -3.80
CA GLU A 14 8.83 4.26 -5.09
C GLU A 14 10.36 4.43 -5.00
N ASP A 15 10.81 5.50 -4.34
CA ASP A 15 12.24 5.75 -4.08
C ASP A 15 12.88 4.64 -3.25
N VAL A 16 12.19 4.20 -2.18
CA VAL A 16 12.69 3.09 -1.34
C VAL A 16 12.80 1.82 -2.19
N GLN A 17 11.80 1.49 -3.00
CA GLN A 17 11.83 0.29 -3.84
C GLN A 17 12.93 0.35 -4.89
N ALA A 18 13.14 1.52 -5.52
CA ALA A 18 14.22 1.72 -6.49
C ALA A 18 15.59 1.56 -5.84
N VAL A 19 15.81 2.18 -4.68
CA VAL A 19 17.05 2.08 -3.92
C VAL A 19 17.30 0.63 -3.49
N LEU A 20 16.30 -0.05 -2.95
CA LEU A 20 16.40 -1.46 -2.56
C LEU A 20 16.74 -2.37 -3.74
N ASN A 21 16.13 -2.16 -4.91
CA ASN A 21 16.43 -2.93 -6.11
C ASN A 21 17.92 -2.84 -6.49
N VAL A 22 18.48 -1.62 -6.47
CA VAL A 22 19.91 -1.38 -6.72
C VAL A 22 20.77 -2.07 -5.68
N PHE A 23 20.43 -1.95 -4.39
CA PHE A 23 21.17 -2.61 -3.31
C PHE A 23 21.13 -4.13 -3.42
N VAL A 24 19.97 -4.72 -3.72
CA VAL A 24 19.79 -6.17 -3.91
C VAL A 24 20.68 -6.67 -5.04
N THR A 25 20.65 -5.98 -6.18
CA THR A 25 21.44 -6.31 -7.36
C THR A 25 22.94 -6.22 -7.08
N ALA A 26 23.38 -5.11 -6.48
CA ALA A 26 24.79 -4.89 -6.17
C ALA A 26 25.32 -5.89 -5.12
N LEU A 27 24.58 -6.13 -4.04
CA LEU A 27 24.97 -7.08 -2.99
C LEU A 27 24.97 -8.52 -3.51
N SER A 28 24.03 -8.89 -4.36
CA SER A 28 24.01 -10.23 -4.98
C SER A 28 25.23 -10.42 -5.89
N GLY A 29 25.52 -9.45 -6.78
CA GLY A 29 26.70 -9.50 -7.65
C GLY A 29 28.02 -9.55 -6.88
N MET A 30 28.16 -8.73 -5.83
CA MET A 30 29.33 -8.76 -4.94
C MET A 30 29.44 -10.08 -4.17
N SER A 31 28.33 -10.63 -3.70
CA SER A 31 28.29 -11.93 -3.00
C SER A 31 28.73 -13.06 -3.91
N ILE A 32 28.25 -13.10 -5.16
CA ILE A 32 28.71 -14.06 -6.17
C ILE A 32 30.23 -13.96 -6.32
N PHE A 33 30.75 -12.74 -6.55
CA PHE A 33 32.18 -12.54 -6.71
C PHE A 33 33.01 -13.01 -5.50
N VAL A 34 32.64 -12.61 -4.29
CA VAL A 34 33.36 -12.99 -3.07
C VAL A 34 33.30 -14.50 -2.85
N PHE A 35 32.12 -15.09 -2.99
CA PHE A 35 31.92 -16.53 -2.77
C PHE A 35 32.77 -17.36 -3.73
N THR A 36 32.72 -17.05 -5.02
CA THR A 36 33.42 -17.83 -6.05
C THR A 36 34.93 -17.71 -5.90
N ARG A 37 35.42 -16.51 -5.54
CA ARG A 37 36.83 -16.26 -5.23
C ARG A 37 37.29 -16.94 -3.94
N CYS A 38 36.46 -16.99 -2.90
CA CYS A 38 36.77 -17.73 -1.67
C CYS A 38 36.90 -19.23 -1.96
N TYR A 39 35.98 -19.84 -2.71
CA TYR A 39 36.09 -21.26 -3.08
C TYR A 39 37.33 -21.55 -3.91
N TRP A 40 37.59 -20.73 -4.92
CA TRP A 40 38.81 -20.84 -5.72
C TRP A 40 40.08 -20.69 -4.87
N SER A 41 40.07 -19.79 -3.89
CA SER A 41 41.20 -19.56 -2.98
C SER A 41 41.54 -20.79 -2.13
N LEU A 42 40.55 -21.63 -1.78
CA LEU A 42 40.78 -22.87 -1.04
C LEU A 42 41.59 -23.88 -1.86
N GLY A 43 41.24 -24.07 -3.14
CA GLY A 43 41.99 -24.93 -4.06
C GLY A 43 43.36 -24.34 -4.38
N ALA A 44 43.42 -23.03 -4.65
CA ALA A 44 44.66 -22.32 -4.90
C ALA A 44 45.65 -22.41 -3.73
N ARG A 45 45.16 -22.37 -2.49
CA ARG A 45 46.00 -22.53 -1.29
C ARG A 45 46.63 -23.91 -1.20
N GLN A 46 45.91 -24.96 -1.63
CA GLN A 46 46.47 -26.31 -1.65
C GLN A 46 47.51 -26.45 -2.76
N ALA A 47 47.24 -25.89 -3.94
CA ALA A 47 48.18 -25.89 -5.06
C ALA A 47 49.46 -25.09 -4.74
N ALA A 48 49.31 -23.93 -4.08
CA ALA A 48 50.43 -23.10 -3.61
C ALA A 48 51.33 -23.81 -2.59
N LYS A 49 50.80 -24.80 -1.86
CA LYS A 49 51.58 -25.67 -0.97
C LYS A 49 52.26 -26.85 -1.70
N GLY A 50 52.20 -26.87 -3.03
CA GLY A 50 52.77 -27.94 -3.87
C GLY A 50 51.98 -29.25 -3.84
N LYS A 51 50.76 -29.25 -3.30
CA LYS A 51 49.91 -30.45 -3.33
C LYS A 51 49.25 -30.58 -4.70
N ALA A 52 49.14 -31.81 -5.20
CA ALA A 52 48.30 -32.08 -6.37
C ALA A 52 46.84 -31.77 -6.02
N VAL A 53 46.21 -30.93 -6.84
CA VAL A 53 44.85 -30.45 -6.62
C VAL A 53 44.03 -30.78 -7.87
N PRO A 54 42.83 -31.37 -7.73
CA PRO A 54 42.00 -31.67 -8.89
C PRO A 54 41.64 -30.37 -9.60
N VAL A 55 41.75 -30.34 -10.93
CA VAL A 55 41.44 -29.18 -11.79
C VAL A 55 40.06 -28.61 -11.47
N SER A 56 39.12 -29.48 -11.14
CA SER A 56 37.75 -29.15 -10.78
C SER A 56 37.62 -28.23 -9.54
N SER A 57 38.61 -28.21 -8.65
CA SER A 57 38.63 -27.32 -7.47
C SER A 57 39.23 -25.94 -7.74
N LEU A 58 39.86 -25.75 -8.90
CA LEU A 58 40.31 -24.45 -9.40
C LEU A 58 39.31 -23.85 -10.41
N LEU A 59 38.16 -24.49 -10.59
CA LEU A 59 37.08 -24.00 -11.42
C LEU A 59 36.30 -22.92 -10.65
N SER A 60 36.06 -21.78 -11.29
CA SER A 60 35.25 -20.70 -10.73
C SER A 60 34.06 -20.44 -11.66
N LEU A 61 32.87 -20.55 -11.09
CA LEU A 61 31.59 -20.30 -11.77
C LEU A 61 31.12 -18.92 -11.41
N ASN A 62 30.97 -18.02 -12.38
CA ASN A 62 30.54 -16.65 -12.11
C ASN A 62 29.17 -16.34 -12.74
N THR A 63 28.67 -17.21 -13.62
CA THR A 63 27.41 -17.00 -14.32
C THR A 63 26.48 -18.20 -14.15
N PRO A 64 25.15 -17.97 -14.18
CA PRO A 64 24.18 -19.06 -14.08
C PRO A 64 24.28 -20.04 -15.26
N GLY A 65 24.64 -19.57 -16.46
CA GLY A 65 24.88 -20.43 -17.62
C GLY A 65 26.00 -21.44 -17.37
N GLU A 66 27.12 -20.99 -16.81
CA GLU A 66 28.23 -21.88 -16.41
C GLU A 66 27.81 -22.92 -15.38
N ALA A 67 27.01 -22.51 -14.40
CA ALA A 67 26.52 -23.40 -13.36
C ALA A 67 25.63 -24.50 -13.95
N ILE A 68 24.75 -24.16 -14.89
CA ILE A 68 23.87 -25.12 -15.57
C ILE A 68 24.68 -26.06 -16.46
N ASP A 69 25.60 -25.55 -17.29
CA ASP A 69 26.44 -26.35 -18.18
C ASP A 69 27.23 -27.40 -17.40
N ILE A 70 27.77 -27.02 -16.24
CA ILE A 70 28.57 -27.92 -15.41
C ILE A 70 27.70 -28.92 -14.65
N LEU A 71 26.51 -28.54 -14.20
CA LEU A 71 25.55 -29.49 -13.61
C LEU A 71 25.10 -30.52 -14.65
N LEU A 72 24.85 -30.09 -15.89
CA LEU A 72 24.52 -30.98 -17.01
C LEU A 72 25.67 -31.93 -17.36
N LEU A 73 26.91 -31.43 -17.35
CA LEU A 73 28.11 -32.25 -17.59
C LEU A 73 28.34 -33.25 -16.46
N LEU A 74 28.08 -32.86 -15.22
CA LEU A 74 28.26 -33.71 -14.04
C LEU A 74 27.15 -34.76 -13.87
N LYS A 75 25.96 -34.57 -14.43
CA LYS A 75 24.76 -35.44 -14.40
C LYS A 75 24.73 -36.51 -13.29
N SER A 76 25.39 -37.65 -13.46
CA SER A 76 25.40 -38.78 -12.49
C SER A 76 26.47 -38.69 -11.39
N HIS A 77 27.55 -37.93 -11.60
CA HIS A 77 28.68 -37.76 -10.68
C HIS A 77 28.63 -36.48 -9.83
N ALA A 78 27.51 -35.75 -9.85
CA ALA A 78 27.37 -34.49 -9.11
C ALA A 78 27.69 -34.63 -7.61
N PHE A 79 27.30 -35.74 -6.98
CA PHE A 79 27.57 -36.00 -5.56
C PHE A 79 29.06 -36.14 -5.21
N GLN A 80 29.92 -36.55 -6.17
CA GLN A 80 31.37 -36.63 -5.94
C GLN A 80 32.02 -35.23 -5.92
N HIS A 81 31.33 -34.21 -6.45
CA HIS A 81 31.83 -32.85 -6.57
C HIS A 81 30.95 -31.85 -5.80
N TRP A 82 30.61 -32.17 -4.54
CA TRP A 82 29.73 -31.36 -3.69
C TRP A 82 30.09 -29.86 -3.66
N ASN A 83 31.38 -29.52 -3.64
CA ASN A 83 31.81 -28.11 -3.63
C ASN A 83 31.40 -27.36 -4.90
N ILE A 84 31.44 -28.03 -6.05
CA ILE A 84 31.03 -27.45 -7.35
C ILE A 84 29.51 -27.32 -7.37
N VAL A 85 28.80 -28.34 -6.89
CA VAL A 85 27.33 -28.29 -6.78
C VAL A 85 26.91 -27.14 -5.85
N ALA A 86 27.54 -26.98 -4.69
CA ALA A 86 27.28 -25.90 -3.76
C ALA A 86 27.55 -24.52 -4.41
N GLN A 87 28.65 -24.37 -5.15
CA GLN A 87 28.96 -23.14 -5.88
C GLN A 87 27.92 -22.85 -6.97
N SER A 88 27.55 -23.84 -7.77
CA SER A 88 26.50 -23.72 -8.79
C SER A 88 25.17 -23.28 -8.17
N LEU A 89 24.75 -23.90 -7.06
CA LEU A 89 23.50 -23.57 -6.39
C LEU A 89 23.50 -22.14 -5.85
N VAL A 90 24.58 -21.69 -5.22
CA VAL A 90 24.70 -20.31 -4.71
C VAL A 90 24.68 -19.30 -5.84
N VAL A 91 25.41 -19.54 -6.94
CA VAL A 91 25.42 -18.67 -8.12
C VAL A 91 24.03 -18.58 -8.75
N ILE A 92 23.35 -19.71 -8.92
CA ILE A 92 21.99 -19.74 -9.47
C ILE A 92 21.02 -19.00 -8.54
N ALA A 93 21.05 -19.28 -7.23
CA ALA A 93 20.15 -18.63 -6.26
C ALA A 93 20.36 -17.10 -6.20
N LEU A 94 21.60 -16.63 -6.16
CA LEU A 94 21.90 -15.19 -6.16
C LEU A 94 21.60 -14.54 -7.52
N SER A 95 21.78 -15.26 -8.63
CA SER A 95 21.39 -14.76 -9.96
C SER A 95 19.87 -14.62 -10.07
N ILE A 96 19.11 -15.59 -9.57
CA ILE A 96 17.64 -15.51 -9.50
C ILE A 96 17.23 -14.35 -8.59
N THR A 97 17.88 -14.18 -7.44
CA THR A 97 17.64 -13.04 -6.53
C THR A 97 17.89 -11.70 -7.22
N THR A 98 18.90 -11.63 -8.09
CA THR A 98 19.20 -10.43 -8.88
C THR A 98 18.13 -10.16 -9.93
N ILE A 99 17.61 -11.20 -10.60
CA ILE A 99 16.52 -11.06 -11.58
C ILE A 99 15.22 -10.65 -10.89
N LEU A 100 14.96 -11.20 -9.70
CA LEU A 100 13.77 -10.95 -8.90
C LEU A 100 13.93 -9.76 -7.94
N SER A 101 14.96 -8.94 -8.09
CA SER A 101 15.26 -7.83 -7.18
C SER A 101 14.11 -6.82 -7.09
N GLY A 102 13.46 -6.51 -8.22
CA GLY A 102 12.29 -5.64 -8.28
C GLY A 102 11.10 -6.20 -7.49
N PRO A 103 10.61 -7.41 -7.81
CA PRO A 103 9.58 -8.09 -7.02
C PRO A 103 9.93 -8.22 -5.53
N ILE A 104 11.17 -8.59 -5.19
CA ILE A 104 11.62 -8.70 -3.80
C ILE A 104 11.53 -7.34 -3.09
N ALA A 105 12.00 -6.25 -3.72
CA ALA A 105 11.90 -4.91 -3.15
C ALA A 105 10.44 -4.50 -2.92
N LYS A 106 9.56 -4.79 -3.89
CA LYS A 106 8.12 -4.56 -3.77
C LYS A 106 7.51 -5.32 -2.59
N TYR A 107 7.75 -6.63 -2.47
CA TYR A 107 7.21 -7.46 -1.38
C TYR A 107 7.84 -7.18 -0.01
N SER A 108 9.06 -6.65 0.01
CA SER A 108 9.78 -6.32 1.25
C SER A 108 9.41 -4.95 1.80
N THR A 109 8.62 -4.18 1.05
CA THR A 109 8.12 -2.86 1.43
C THR A 109 6.60 -2.89 1.48
N ARG A 110 6.01 -2.08 2.35
CA ARG A 110 4.57 -1.81 2.30
C ARG A 110 4.29 -0.38 2.72
N LEU A 111 3.23 0.19 2.17
CA LEU A 111 2.69 1.45 2.68
C LEU A 111 1.89 1.15 3.94
N THR A 112 2.11 1.94 4.98
CA THR A 112 1.30 1.93 6.20
C THR A 112 0.96 3.37 6.56
N GLU A 113 0.04 3.53 7.50
CA GLU A 113 -0.27 4.83 8.08
C GLU A 113 0.29 4.85 9.50
N VAL A 114 0.99 5.92 9.85
CA VAL A 114 1.43 6.16 11.22
C VAL A 114 0.82 7.45 11.73
N VAL A 115 0.37 7.43 12.98
CA VAL A 115 -0.17 8.61 13.64
C VAL A 115 0.98 9.40 14.25
N VAL A 116 1.13 10.66 13.84
CA VAL A 116 2.18 11.55 14.30
C VAL A 116 1.57 12.85 14.79
N HIS A 117 2.12 13.40 15.87
CA HIS A 117 1.77 14.73 16.34
C HIS A 117 2.50 15.76 15.48
N THR A 118 1.74 16.61 14.81
CA THR A 118 2.27 17.68 13.97
C THR A 118 1.41 18.92 14.10
N GLU A 119 2.00 20.08 13.82
CA GLU A 119 1.26 21.32 13.70
C GLU A 119 0.44 21.28 12.41
N VAL A 120 -0.87 21.46 12.54
CA VAL A 120 -1.86 21.43 11.46
C VAL A 120 -2.54 22.78 11.36
N ASN A 121 -2.84 23.22 10.13
CA ASN A 121 -3.64 24.41 9.91
C ASN A 121 -5.12 24.05 10.02
N GLY A 122 -5.92 25.00 10.50
CA GLY A 122 -7.35 24.83 10.56
C GLY A 122 -8.05 26.15 10.80
N HIS A 123 -9.33 26.09 11.12
CA HIS A 123 -10.18 27.26 11.30
C HIS A 123 -10.81 27.25 12.69
N LEU A 124 -10.77 28.40 13.37
CA LEU A 124 -11.49 28.60 14.62
C LEU A 124 -12.98 28.83 14.32
N ALA A 125 -13.84 28.29 15.16
CA ALA A 125 -15.25 28.59 15.17
C ALA A 125 -15.47 30.04 15.67
N GLN A 126 -16.41 30.75 15.05
CA GLN A 126 -16.80 32.11 15.41
C GLN A 126 -18.28 32.33 15.07
N ARG A 127 -19.00 33.07 15.91
CA ARG A 127 -20.38 33.51 15.63
C ARG A 127 -20.38 34.65 14.61
N THR A 128 -20.28 34.33 13.32
CA THR A 128 -20.25 35.34 12.25
C THR A 128 -21.42 35.28 11.30
N ASP A 129 -21.92 34.08 11.05
CA ASP A 129 -22.93 33.80 10.03
C ASP A 129 -24.11 33.08 10.67
N ASN A 130 -25.32 33.55 10.36
CA ASN A 130 -26.53 33.15 11.07
C ASN A 130 -27.13 31.84 10.55
N SER A 131 -26.86 31.51 9.29
CA SER A 131 -27.31 30.27 8.65
C SER A 131 -26.45 29.95 7.45
N MET A 132 -26.57 28.72 6.96
CA MET A 132 -25.90 28.27 5.74
C MET A 132 -26.79 27.28 4.99
N PRO A 133 -27.98 27.67 4.48
CA PRO A 133 -28.99 26.72 4.00
C PRO A 133 -28.59 25.90 2.76
N VAL A 134 -27.56 26.34 2.02
CA VAL A 134 -27.10 25.69 0.79
C VAL A 134 -25.58 25.64 0.75
N SER A 135 -24.97 24.54 1.21
CA SER A 135 -23.51 24.34 1.21
C SER A 135 -23.09 22.87 1.18
N GLN A 136 -23.66 22.11 0.25
CA GLN A 136 -23.45 20.66 0.10
C GLN A 136 -21.97 20.25 0.05
N VAL A 137 -21.13 20.97 -0.69
CA VAL A 137 -19.70 20.63 -0.83
C VAL A 137 -18.95 20.82 0.51
N PRO A 138 -19.01 21.98 1.18
CA PRO A 138 -18.46 22.14 2.52
C PRO A 138 -18.97 21.11 3.53
N TRP A 139 -20.28 20.82 3.56
CA TRP A 139 -20.83 19.82 4.47
C TRP A 139 -20.24 18.44 4.24
N ASN A 140 -20.16 18.00 2.99
CA ASN A 140 -19.62 16.69 2.66
C ASN A 140 -18.13 16.57 3.04
N LEU A 141 -17.34 17.62 2.79
CA LEU A 141 -15.93 17.67 3.19
C LEU A 141 -15.77 17.62 4.71
N THR A 142 -16.54 18.43 5.44
CA THR A 142 -16.54 18.44 6.91
C THR A 142 -16.99 17.10 7.48
N GLN A 143 -18.11 16.55 7.02
CA GLN A 143 -18.65 15.27 7.47
C GLN A 143 -17.65 14.14 7.20
N THR A 144 -17.11 14.04 5.99
CA THR A 144 -16.11 13.02 5.63
C THR A 144 -14.86 13.14 6.50
N SER A 145 -14.41 14.37 6.78
CA SER A 145 -13.26 14.64 7.66
C SER A 145 -13.51 14.14 9.09
N LEU A 146 -14.68 14.46 9.66
CA LEU A 146 -15.08 14.02 11.00
C LEU A 146 -15.21 12.50 11.10
N GLU A 147 -15.83 11.87 10.11
CA GLU A 147 -15.99 10.41 10.04
C GLU A 147 -14.64 9.71 9.92
N ARG A 148 -13.76 10.20 9.04
CA ARG A 148 -12.41 9.64 8.85
C ARG A 148 -11.56 9.77 10.11
N ALA A 149 -11.70 10.88 10.83
CA ALA A 149 -11.01 11.11 12.09
C ALA A 149 -11.57 10.29 13.26
N ASN A 150 -12.72 9.62 13.07
CA ASN A 150 -13.52 9.01 14.14
C ASN A 150 -13.87 10.01 15.25
N PHE A 151 -14.16 11.26 14.87
CA PHE A 151 -14.60 12.27 15.83
C PHE A 151 -15.94 11.86 16.45
N PRO A 152 -16.13 11.95 17.78
CA PRO A 152 -17.37 11.52 18.39
C PRO A 152 -18.52 12.45 18.01
N VAL A 153 -19.76 11.95 18.09
CA VAL A 153 -20.96 12.75 17.77
C VAL A 153 -21.39 13.61 18.96
N ASP A 154 -20.85 13.40 20.16
CA ASP A 154 -21.32 13.98 21.42
C ASP A 154 -20.67 15.33 21.77
N GLN A 155 -19.98 15.98 20.83
CA GLN A 155 -19.22 17.21 21.05
C GLN A 155 -19.36 18.16 19.85
N LEU A 156 -19.16 19.46 20.05
CA LEU A 156 -18.97 20.43 18.96
C LEU A 156 -17.51 20.89 18.93
N LEU A 157 -17.00 21.24 17.74
CA LEU A 157 -15.62 21.68 17.58
C LEU A 157 -15.50 23.20 17.69
N ASP A 158 -14.61 23.66 18.56
CA ASP A 158 -14.16 25.05 18.61
C ASP A 158 -13.09 25.35 17.54
N TYR A 159 -12.50 24.29 16.98
CA TYR A 159 -11.47 24.33 15.94
C TYR A 159 -11.64 23.14 15.00
N ILE A 160 -11.71 23.38 13.69
CA ILE A 160 -11.69 22.31 12.68
C ILE A 160 -10.33 22.33 11.95
N PRO A 161 -9.58 21.22 11.92
CA PRO A 161 -8.41 21.08 11.07
C PRO A 161 -8.81 21.17 9.60
N ASP A 162 -7.89 21.56 8.72
CA ASP A 162 -8.14 21.57 7.28
C ASP A 162 -8.65 20.18 6.83
N THR A 163 -9.75 20.16 6.09
CA THR A 163 -10.39 18.92 5.60
C THR A 163 -9.50 18.08 4.69
N SER A 164 -8.41 18.66 4.16
CA SER A 164 -7.38 17.96 3.40
C SER A 164 -6.43 17.12 4.25
N ASP A 165 -6.30 17.43 5.54
CA ASP A 165 -5.43 16.71 6.47
C ASP A 165 -6.11 15.46 7.04
N PHE A 166 -5.36 14.36 7.15
CA PHE A 166 -5.83 13.08 7.68
C PHE A 166 -5.70 13.02 9.21
N TRP A 167 -6.27 14.02 9.90
CA TRP A 167 -6.23 14.09 11.35
C TRP A 167 -7.01 12.94 12.01
N VAL A 168 -6.68 12.64 13.26
CA VAL A 168 -7.31 11.58 14.06
C VAL A 168 -7.75 12.15 15.39
N TYR A 169 -8.97 11.84 15.79
CA TYR A 169 -9.45 12.21 17.11
C TYR A 169 -8.72 11.44 18.22
N ARG A 170 -8.20 12.18 19.18
CA ARG A 170 -7.61 11.66 20.42
C ARG A 170 -8.11 12.50 21.60
N PRO A 171 -8.89 11.96 22.53
CA PRO A 171 -9.56 12.76 23.56
C PRO A 171 -8.65 13.73 24.33
N ASP A 172 -7.40 13.35 24.57
CA ASP A 172 -6.38 14.16 25.27
C ASP A 172 -5.89 15.38 24.48
N GLU A 173 -6.08 15.42 23.16
CA GLU A 173 -5.70 16.53 22.31
C GLU A 173 -6.82 17.57 22.14
N TRP A 174 -8.06 17.24 22.53
CA TRP A 174 -9.24 18.07 22.32
C TRP A 174 -9.78 18.57 23.66
N ASN A 175 -10.11 19.85 23.71
CA ASN A 175 -10.76 20.48 24.87
C ASN A 175 -11.94 21.28 24.36
N ASN A 176 -12.92 20.54 23.83
CA ASN A 176 -14.11 21.13 23.23
C ASN A 176 -15.02 21.67 24.33
N THR A 177 -15.58 22.85 24.08
CA THR A 177 -16.37 23.57 25.09
C THR A 177 -17.79 23.01 25.26
N TRP A 178 -18.27 22.25 24.27
CA TRP A 178 -19.63 21.71 24.24
C TRP A 178 -19.65 20.20 24.36
N SER A 179 -20.60 19.72 25.16
CA SER A 179 -21.03 18.32 25.18
C SER A 179 -22.47 18.23 24.70
N MET A 180 -22.81 17.12 24.06
CA MET A 180 -24.13 16.81 23.55
C MET A 180 -24.52 15.41 24.01
N SER A 181 -25.61 15.32 24.76
CA SER A 181 -26.22 14.05 25.17
C SER A 181 -27.54 13.88 24.43
N CYS A 182 -27.78 12.70 23.85
CA CYS A 182 -28.95 12.47 23.03
C CYS A 182 -29.66 11.16 23.34
N GLU A 183 -30.99 11.19 23.30
CA GLU A 183 -31.87 10.04 23.25
C GLU A 183 -32.34 9.84 21.80
N THR A 184 -32.29 8.59 21.33
CA THR A 184 -32.54 8.27 19.92
C THR A 184 -33.70 7.30 19.76
N ILE A 185 -34.60 7.62 18.84
CA ILE A 185 -35.60 6.70 18.31
C ILE A 185 -35.16 6.35 16.89
N GLU A 186 -34.71 5.11 16.72
CA GLU A 186 -34.40 4.58 15.39
C GLU A 186 -35.68 4.41 14.55
N SER A 187 -35.50 4.21 13.25
CA SER A 187 -36.58 4.15 12.26
C SER A 187 -37.78 3.30 12.73
N THR A 188 -38.86 4.00 13.10
CA THR A 188 -40.07 3.42 13.69
C THR A 188 -41.25 3.65 12.74
N PRO A 189 -42.00 2.59 12.36
CA PRO A 189 -43.16 2.72 11.51
C PRO A 189 -44.32 3.41 12.24
N VAL A 190 -45.06 4.27 11.53
CA VAL A 190 -46.22 5.00 12.05
C VAL A 190 -47.35 4.97 11.02
N THR A 191 -48.59 4.89 11.49
CA THR A 191 -49.78 4.93 10.61
C THR A 191 -50.29 6.37 10.56
N LEU A 192 -50.39 6.93 9.36
CA LEU A 192 -50.78 8.33 9.17
C LEU A 192 -52.05 8.45 8.33
N TYR A 193 -52.90 9.39 8.72
CA TYR A 193 -54.06 9.82 7.95
C TYR A 193 -53.99 11.33 7.77
N LEU A 194 -53.95 11.78 6.52
CA LEU A 194 -53.90 13.20 6.21
C LEU A 194 -55.31 13.77 6.21
N THR A 195 -55.54 14.82 7.00
CA THR A 195 -56.84 15.46 7.15
C THR A 195 -57.10 16.49 6.05
N SER A 196 -58.28 17.11 6.03
CA SER A 196 -58.56 18.27 5.19
C SER A 196 -58.04 19.60 5.78
N GLU A 197 -57.48 19.58 6.99
CA GLU A 197 -56.97 20.78 7.65
C GLU A 197 -55.72 21.29 6.94
N CYS A 198 -55.69 22.59 6.70
CA CYS A 198 -54.74 23.25 5.83
C CYS A 198 -53.98 24.40 6.52
N ASP A 199 -54.38 24.73 7.75
CA ASP A 199 -53.86 25.88 8.47
C ASP A 199 -52.48 25.59 9.09
N THR A 200 -52.24 24.33 9.46
CA THR A 200 -51.00 23.89 10.11
C THR A 200 -50.55 22.52 9.58
N LEU A 201 -49.25 22.25 9.66
CA LEU A 201 -48.73 20.92 9.34
C LEU A 201 -49.22 19.87 10.34
N THR A 202 -49.29 20.20 11.63
CA THR A 202 -49.75 19.27 12.67
C THR A 202 -51.21 18.88 12.47
N GLY A 203 -52.07 19.86 12.17
CA GLY A 203 -53.47 19.63 11.79
C GLY A 203 -53.59 18.77 10.54
N LYS A 204 -52.76 19.02 9.52
CA LYS A 204 -52.75 18.22 8.28
C LYS A 204 -52.44 16.74 8.53
N PHE A 205 -51.59 16.44 9.50
CA PHE A 205 -51.24 15.08 9.92
C PHE A 205 -52.11 14.57 11.08
N GLY A 206 -53.23 15.24 11.38
CA GLY A 206 -54.21 14.79 12.37
C GLY A 206 -53.67 14.69 13.79
N GLY A 207 -52.74 15.56 14.17
CA GLY A 207 -52.09 15.55 15.49
C GLY A 207 -50.94 14.55 15.64
N ALA A 208 -50.74 13.62 14.69
CA ALA A 208 -49.70 12.59 14.81
C ALA A 208 -48.27 13.17 14.93
N ILE A 209 -48.03 14.37 14.36
CA ILE A 209 -46.74 15.05 14.50
C ILE A 209 -46.49 15.45 15.95
N GLU A 210 -47.46 15.97 16.67
CA GLU A 210 -47.28 16.46 18.04
C GLU A 210 -47.50 15.37 19.10
N ASP A 211 -48.35 14.39 18.82
CA ASP A 211 -48.69 13.33 19.78
C ASP A 211 -47.62 12.23 19.85
N GLU A 212 -47.01 11.89 18.71
CA GLU A 212 -46.13 10.71 18.61
C GLU A 212 -44.77 11.07 18.01
N ILE A 213 -44.75 11.64 16.80
CA ILE A 213 -43.54 11.75 15.98
C ILE A 213 -42.58 12.80 16.54
N PHE A 214 -43.08 13.97 16.90
CA PHE A 214 -42.31 15.15 17.27
C PHE A 214 -42.98 16.00 18.38
N PRO A 215 -43.12 15.47 19.61
CA PRO A 215 -43.76 16.20 20.72
C PRO A 215 -43.07 17.52 21.07
N ALA A 216 -41.76 17.61 20.82
CA ALA A 216 -40.97 18.83 21.02
C ALA A 216 -41.48 20.02 20.18
N PHE A 217 -42.22 19.77 19.09
CA PHE A 217 -42.76 20.81 18.22
C PHE A 217 -43.68 21.78 18.96
N LEU A 218 -44.49 21.30 19.92
CA LEU A 218 -45.42 22.12 20.69
C LEU A 218 -44.76 22.86 21.86
N THR A 219 -43.73 22.27 22.46
CA THR A 219 -43.08 22.80 23.67
C THR A 219 -41.90 23.73 23.37
N SER A 220 -41.48 23.77 22.12
CA SER A 220 -40.33 24.55 21.67
C SER A 220 -40.74 25.94 21.24
N ASP A 221 -39.93 26.95 21.57
CA ASP A 221 -40.10 28.32 21.07
C ASP A 221 -39.81 28.42 19.56
N TYR A 222 -39.05 27.46 19.03
CA TYR A 222 -38.62 27.40 17.63
C TYR A 222 -38.93 26.02 17.08
N GLY A 223 -40.02 25.85 16.34
CA GLY A 223 -40.39 24.60 15.66
C GLY A 223 -40.54 24.82 14.16
N TYR A 224 -39.69 24.18 13.35
CA TYR A 224 -39.67 24.36 11.91
C TYR A 224 -39.54 23.03 11.17
N TYR A 225 -39.97 23.03 9.91
CA TYR A 225 -39.87 21.88 9.03
C TYR A 225 -39.53 22.31 7.60
N ASP A 226 -38.97 21.39 6.84
CA ASP A 226 -38.85 21.48 5.39
C ASP A 226 -39.10 20.09 4.77
N ALA A 227 -39.50 20.07 3.51
CA ALA A 227 -39.90 18.84 2.83
C ALA A 227 -39.36 18.74 1.41
N GLY A 228 -38.88 17.55 1.04
CA GLY A 228 -38.60 17.16 -0.33
C GLY A 228 -39.53 16.02 -0.74
N ASP A 229 -40.10 16.08 -1.94
CA ASP A 229 -40.96 15.01 -2.45
C ASP A 229 -40.61 14.58 -3.88
N PHE A 230 -41.13 13.41 -4.23
CA PHE A 230 -41.19 12.93 -5.60
C PHE A 230 -42.60 12.41 -5.88
N TYR A 231 -43.22 12.90 -6.93
CA TYR A 231 -44.55 12.51 -7.36
C TYR A 231 -44.53 12.03 -8.81
N THR A 232 -45.35 11.01 -9.08
CA THR A 232 -45.42 10.35 -10.39
C THR A 232 -46.60 10.87 -11.21
N ASN A 233 -47.63 11.40 -10.55
CA ASN A 233 -48.77 12.02 -11.19
C ASN A 233 -49.30 13.19 -10.33
N ALA A 234 -50.38 13.84 -10.78
CA ALA A 234 -50.94 15.00 -10.09
C ALA A 234 -51.68 14.67 -8.78
N THR A 235 -51.96 13.39 -8.48
CA THR A 235 -52.84 12.98 -7.38
C THR A 235 -52.14 12.22 -6.26
N PHE A 236 -50.90 11.76 -6.45
CA PHE A 236 -50.14 11.09 -5.41
C PHE A 236 -48.68 11.54 -5.36
N ILE A 237 -48.19 11.71 -4.14
CA ILE A 237 -46.78 11.80 -3.81
C ILE A 237 -46.28 10.38 -3.60
N LYS A 238 -45.34 9.95 -4.44
CA LYS A 238 -44.77 8.61 -4.36
C LYS A 238 -43.98 8.47 -3.07
N ASP A 239 -43.08 9.41 -2.82
CA ASP A 239 -42.26 9.49 -1.62
C ASP A 239 -42.14 10.94 -1.16
N LEU A 240 -42.18 11.14 0.16
CA LEU A 240 -42.00 12.40 0.85
C LEU A 240 -40.97 12.23 1.97
N LEU A 241 -39.96 13.09 1.98
CA LEU A 241 -39.02 13.27 3.07
C LEU A 241 -39.33 14.59 3.75
N LEU A 242 -39.67 14.54 5.04
CA LEU A 242 -39.90 15.70 5.88
C LEU A 242 -38.82 15.72 6.97
N CYS A 243 -38.04 16.81 7.04
CA CYS A 243 -37.10 17.04 8.12
C CYS A 243 -37.67 18.12 9.04
N MET A 244 -37.62 17.89 10.35
CA MET A 244 -38.13 18.81 11.36
C MET A 244 -37.07 19.08 12.41
N TYR A 245 -37.05 20.31 12.91
CA TYR A 245 -36.14 20.77 13.95
C TYR A 245 -36.91 21.62 14.96
N ALA A 246 -36.65 21.37 16.23
CA ALA A 246 -37.19 22.12 17.34
C ALA A 246 -36.08 22.40 18.34
N ALA A 247 -35.99 23.62 18.87
CA ALA A 247 -35.04 23.93 19.92
C ALA A 247 -35.57 24.92 20.95
N ASN A 248 -35.25 24.68 22.21
CA ASN A 248 -35.41 25.60 23.32
C ASN A 248 -34.03 26.04 23.80
N TYR A 249 -33.78 27.33 23.72
CA TYR A 249 -32.52 27.97 24.12
C TYR A 249 -32.68 28.57 25.51
N SER A 250 -31.82 28.18 26.44
CA SER A 250 -31.93 28.59 27.84
C SER A 250 -30.60 29.05 28.42
N ASN A 251 -30.67 29.74 29.56
CA ASN A 251 -29.50 30.24 30.30
C ASN A 251 -28.60 31.13 29.42
N TRP A 252 -29.17 32.19 28.87
CA TRP A 252 -28.43 33.20 28.12
C TRP A 252 -27.39 33.88 29.03
N ASP A 253 -26.15 33.94 28.56
CA ASP A 253 -25.01 34.52 29.26
C ASP A 253 -24.37 35.61 28.39
N GLU A 254 -24.70 36.87 28.67
CA GLU A 254 -24.11 38.05 28.02
C GLU A 254 -22.65 38.30 28.43
N ALA A 255 -22.23 37.77 29.59
CA ALA A 255 -20.88 38.00 30.09
C ALA A 255 -19.86 37.09 29.40
N LEU A 256 -20.31 35.98 28.81
CA LEU A 256 -19.42 35.03 28.18
C LEU A 256 -18.81 35.60 26.91
N SER A 257 -19.56 36.12 25.94
CA SER A 257 -19.00 36.67 24.69
C SER A 257 -19.58 38.04 24.36
N HIS A 258 -18.95 38.80 23.46
CA HIS A 258 -19.46 40.12 23.04
C HIS A 258 -20.85 40.06 22.35
N ILE A 259 -21.30 38.87 21.94
CA ILE A 259 -22.61 38.63 21.32
C ILE A 259 -23.56 37.88 22.29
N GLY A 260 -23.04 37.37 23.41
CA GLY A 260 -23.72 36.44 24.29
C GLY A 260 -23.80 35.01 23.73
N THR A 261 -24.11 34.07 24.61
CA THR A 261 -24.34 32.66 24.23
C THR A 261 -25.37 31.99 25.13
N TYR A 262 -26.09 31.02 24.59
CA TYR A 262 -26.99 30.17 25.37
C TYR A 262 -26.22 29.02 25.98
N ARG A 263 -26.18 28.89 27.30
CA ARG A 263 -25.40 27.83 27.95
C ARG A 263 -26.00 26.43 27.80
N MET A 264 -27.27 26.34 27.43
CA MET A 264 -27.96 25.08 27.20
C MET A 264 -28.96 25.19 26.04
N VAL A 265 -28.88 24.23 25.13
CA VAL A 265 -29.80 24.07 23.99
C VAL A 265 -30.44 22.70 24.08
N ASN A 266 -31.75 22.65 24.31
CA ASN A 266 -32.52 21.41 24.20
C ASN A 266 -33.14 21.38 22.82
N MET A 267 -32.74 20.43 21.99
CA MET A 267 -33.18 20.34 20.61
C MET A 267 -33.72 18.96 20.28
N SER A 268 -34.60 18.90 19.28
CA SER A 268 -35.09 17.65 18.73
C SER A 268 -35.08 17.72 17.21
N MET A 269 -34.65 16.63 16.58
CA MET A 269 -34.52 16.49 15.14
C MET A 269 -35.29 15.26 14.69
N VAL A 270 -36.09 15.40 13.64
CA VAL A 270 -36.85 14.29 13.08
C VAL A 270 -36.67 14.23 11.57
N ALA A 271 -36.49 13.02 11.06
CA ALA A 271 -36.70 12.69 9.65
C ALA A 271 -37.91 11.76 9.53
N LEU A 272 -38.95 12.24 8.87
CA LEU A 272 -40.16 11.47 8.55
C LEU A 272 -40.15 11.11 7.07
N HIS A 273 -40.19 9.82 6.80
CA HIS A 273 -40.37 9.26 5.46
C HIS A 273 -41.80 8.80 5.29
N VAL A 274 -42.43 9.23 4.21
CA VAL A 274 -43.83 8.96 3.88
C VAL A 274 -43.88 8.43 2.44
N HIS A 275 -44.59 7.32 2.25
CA HIS A 275 -44.70 6.62 0.98
C HIS A 275 -46.18 6.49 0.59
N HIS A 276 -46.49 6.77 -0.68
CA HIS A 276 -47.85 6.83 -1.21
C HIS A 276 -48.77 7.75 -0.39
N ALA A 277 -48.46 9.05 -0.38
CA ALA A 277 -49.34 10.05 0.20
C ALA A 277 -50.27 10.68 -0.86
N PRO A 278 -51.53 10.97 -0.54
CA PRO A 278 -52.40 11.76 -1.40
C PRO A 278 -51.77 13.13 -1.73
N LYS A 279 -51.85 13.57 -2.99
CA LYS A 279 -51.47 14.92 -3.43
C LYS A 279 -52.73 15.72 -3.77
N ASN A 280 -52.76 16.98 -3.36
CA ASN A 280 -53.75 17.93 -3.84
C ASN A 280 -53.24 18.56 -5.16
N ALA A 281 -54.04 18.45 -6.22
CA ALA A 281 -53.67 19.02 -7.52
C ALA A 281 -54.02 20.50 -7.64
N SER A 282 -54.90 21.03 -6.80
CA SER A 282 -55.38 22.42 -6.91
C SER A 282 -54.56 23.43 -6.13
N ASP A 283 -53.72 22.97 -5.20
CA ASP A 283 -52.91 23.83 -4.34
C ASP A 283 -51.52 23.22 -4.20
N ASP A 284 -50.48 23.95 -4.60
CA ASP A 284 -49.09 23.50 -4.43
C ASP A 284 -48.44 24.10 -3.16
N TYR A 285 -49.15 24.94 -2.41
CA TYR A 285 -48.65 25.52 -1.16
C TYR A 285 -48.77 24.51 -0.01
N ALA A 286 -47.69 24.32 0.77
CA ALA A 286 -47.74 23.49 1.97
C ALA A 286 -48.47 24.24 3.11
N PRO A 287 -49.32 23.56 3.91
CA PRO A 287 -49.56 22.11 3.93
C PRO A 287 -50.68 21.63 2.99
N CYS A 288 -51.37 22.53 2.28
CA CYS A 288 -52.50 22.21 1.39
C CYS A 288 -52.16 21.34 0.18
N ARG A 289 -50.88 21.28 -0.20
CA ARG A 289 -50.38 20.39 -1.25
C ARG A 289 -50.59 18.91 -0.98
N PHE A 290 -50.74 18.53 0.28
CA PHE A 290 -51.04 17.16 0.64
C PHE A 290 -52.56 16.94 0.51
N GLY A 291 -52.99 15.86 -0.14
CA GLY A 291 -54.40 15.49 -0.24
C GLY A 291 -54.94 14.93 1.07
N GLU A 292 -56.26 14.79 1.18
CA GLU A 292 -56.89 14.06 2.29
C GLU A 292 -56.86 12.55 2.02
N GLY A 293 -56.61 11.75 3.06
CA GLY A 293 -56.73 10.30 3.01
C GLY A 293 -55.60 9.54 3.71
N PRO A 294 -55.64 8.20 3.67
CA PRO A 294 -54.63 7.36 4.30
C PRO A 294 -53.30 7.45 3.56
N VAL A 295 -52.20 7.46 4.34
CA VAL A 295 -50.85 7.29 3.82
C VAL A 295 -50.56 5.79 3.68
N GLY A 296 -49.96 5.37 2.56
CA GLY A 296 -49.66 3.96 2.31
C GLY A 296 -48.71 3.35 3.35
N SER A 297 -47.60 4.02 3.63
CA SER A 297 -46.72 3.68 4.75
C SER A 297 -45.88 4.88 5.18
N ALA A 298 -45.56 4.98 6.47
CA ALA A 298 -44.67 6.01 6.97
C ALA A 298 -43.75 5.47 8.07
N SER A 299 -42.58 6.07 8.21
CA SER A 299 -41.64 5.78 9.28
C SER A 299 -40.88 7.04 9.65
N TYR A 300 -40.59 7.22 10.93
CA TYR A 300 -39.79 8.35 11.39
C TYR A 300 -38.57 7.88 12.18
N THR A 301 -37.54 8.71 12.15
CA THR A 301 -36.38 8.63 13.03
C THR A 301 -36.32 9.93 13.82
N ARG A 302 -36.10 9.86 15.13
CA ARG A 302 -36.01 11.04 16.00
C ARG A 302 -34.75 11.02 16.84
N VAL A 303 -34.21 12.20 17.08
CA VAL A 303 -33.17 12.41 18.08
C VAL A 303 -33.54 13.61 18.94
N ASP A 304 -33.59 13.38 20.25
CA ASP A 304 -33.76 14.41 21.26
C ASP A 304 -32.40 14.64 21.93
N CYS A 305 -31.83 15.83 21.83
CA CYS A 305 -30.49 16.16 22.34
C CYS A 305 -30.53 17.34 23.30
N THR A 306 -29.63 17.30 24.28
CA THR A 306 -29.30 18.41 25.15
C THR A 306 -27.83 18.77 24.95
N VAL A 307 -27.57 19.96 24.42
CA VAL A 307 -26.24 20.53 24.23
C VAL A 307 -25.94 21.47 25.38
N GLN A 308 -24.83 21.23 26.09
CA GLN A 308 -24.46 21.98 27.28
C GLN A 308 -22.99 22.40 27.24
N LEU A 309 -22.76 23.61 27.71
CA LEU A 309 -21.42 24.15 27.95
C LEU A 309 -20.78 23.40 29.13
N THR A 310 -19.66 22.71 28.89
CA THR A 310 -19.02 21.84 29.90
C THR A 310 -18.15 22.62 30.89
N ASN A 311 -17.62 23.77 30.47
CA ASN A 311 -16.62 24.53 31.21
C ASN A 311 -17.09 25.96 31.51
N ASP A 312 -17.06 26.37 32.78
CA ASP A 312 -17.34 27.76 33.21
C ASP A 312 -16.22 28.75 32.84
N ARG A 313 -15.03 28.25 32.53
CA ARG A 313 -13.84 29.06 32.28
C ARG A 313 -13.34 28.84 30.86
N ILE A 314 -13.88 29.63 29.94
CA ILE A 314 -13.43 29.63 28.54
C ILE A 314 -12.31 30.65 28.39
N PRO A 315 -11.11 30.25 27.91
CA PRO A 315 -9.98 31.16 27.78
C PRO A 315 -10.23 32.32 26.82
N ASP A 316 -10.93 32.05 25.70
CA ASP A 316 -11.35 33.05 24.74
C ASP A 316 -12.75 32.70 24.20
N PRO A 317 -13.80 33.33 24.74
CA PRO A 317 -15.19 32.97 24.46
C PRO A 317 -15.68 33.43 23.08
N ASP A 318 -14.87 34.19 22.34
CA ASP A 318 -15.17 34.57 20.97
C ASP A 318 -14.81 33.47 19.96
N TRP A 319 -14.00 32.48 20.37
CA TRP A 319 -13.50 31.38 19.52
C TRP A 319 -13.95 30.00 20.00
N ILE A 320 -15.26 29.84 20.16
CA ILE A 320 -15.91 28.57 20.49
C ILE A 320 -16.94 28.21 19.42
N GLY A 321 -17.41 26.97 19.40
CA GLY A 321 -18.60 26.59 18.63
C GLY A 321 -19.86 27.26 19.16
N PHE A 322 -20.85 27.46 18.30
CA PHE A 322 -22.14 28.07 18.64
C PHE A 322 -23.28 27.12 18.23
N PRO A 323 -23.89 26.39 19.18
CA PRO A 323 -24.95 25.41 18.91
C PRO A 323 -26.29 26.05 18.50
N ASP A 324 -26.36 27.38 18.44
CA ASP A 324 -27.53 28.15 18.09
C ASP A 324 -27.42 28.81 16.71
N VAL A 325 -28.58 29.10 16.14
CA VAL A 325 -28.76 29.84 14.88
C VAL A 325 -29.92 30.79 15.01
N ASP A 326 -29.77 32.01 14.51
CA ASP A 326 -30.86 32.99 14.49
C ASP A 326 -31.95 32.56 13.50
N ASP A 327 -31.54 31.96 12.38
CA ASP A 327 -32.41 31.43 11.34
C ASP A 327 -32.55 29.91 11.52
N VAL A 328 -33.45 29.52 12.42
CA VAL A 328 -33.68 28.12 12.79
C VAL A 328 -34.29 27.29 11.65
N PHE A 329 -35.07 27.91 10.75
CA PHE A 329 -35.67 27.19 9.61
C PHE A 329 -34.62 26.70 8.61
N SER A 330 -33.42 27.26 8.62
CA SER A 330 -32.30 26.82 7.78
C SER A 330 -31.82 25.39 8.06
N ILE A 331 -31.99 24.88 9.29
CA ILE A 331 -31.54 23.53 9.68
C ILE A 331 -32.32 22.43 8.95
N PRO A 332 -33.67 22.35 9.05
CA PRO A 332 -34.41 21.31 8.34
C PRO A 332 -34.25 21.45 6.82
N SER A 333 -34.13 22.69 6.30
CA SER A 333 -33.87 22.90 4.88
C SER A 333 -32.50 22.38 4.44
N ALA A 334 -31.46 22.63 5.23
CA ALA A 334 -30.14 22.07 5.01
C ALA A 334 -30.15 20.53 5.04
N MET A 335 -30.90 19.92 5.97
CA MET A 335 -31.06 18.46 6.04
C MET A 335 -31.73 17.91 4.77
N VAL A 336 -32.86 18.48 4.36
CA VAL A 336 -33.53 18.08 3.11
C VAL A 336 -32.56 18.21 1.94
N ASN A 337 -31.93 19.38 1.77
CA ASN A 337 -30.97 19.62 0.68
C ASN A 337 -29.78 18.67 0.66
N ASN A 338 -29.33 18.17 1.82
CA ASN A 338 -28.23 17.23 1.92
C ASN A 338 -28.62 15.81 1.51
N TYR A 339 -29.83 15.35 1.87
CA TYR A 339 -30.28 13.98 1.61
C TYR A 339 -31.17 13.84 0.36
N PHE A 340 -31.67 14.94 -0.20
CA PHE A 340 -32.69 14.92 -1.26
C PHE A 340 -32.23 14.23 -2.54
N THR A 341 -30.97 14.40 -2.96
CA THR A 341 -30.46 13.75 -4.18
C THR A 341 -30.52 12.22 -4.07
N ARG A 342 -29.98 11.65 -2.98
CA ARG A 342 -30.04 10.20 -2.71
C ARG A 342 -31.49 9.73 -2.66
N PHE A 343 -32.31 10.42 -1.88
CA PHE A 343 -33.72 10.12 -1.71
C PHE A 343 -34.49 10.10 -3.04
N LYS A 344 -34.26 11.10 -3.90
CA LYS A 344 -34.93 11.23 -5.19
C LYS A 344 -34.49 10.15 -6.16
N ASP A 345 -33.19 9.83 -6.21
CA ASP A 345 -32.67 8.78 -7.07
C ASP A 345 -33.22 7.39 -6.68
N GLU A 346 -33.27 7.09 -5.37
CA GLU A 346 -33.86 5.85 -4.85
C GLU A 346 -35.35 5.76 -5.19
N SER A 347 -36.09 6.86 -5.02
CA SER A 347 -37.51 6.94 -5.37
C SER A 347 -37.74 6.76 -6.87
N MET A 348 -36.96 7.43 -7.72
CA MET A 348 -37.06 7.29 -9.18
C MET A 348 -36.74 5.88 -9.67
N ALA A 349 -35.81 5.19 -9.02
CA ALA A 349 -35.38 3.85 -9.39
C ALA A 349 -36.26 2.71 -8.82
N ASP A 350 -37.38 3.03 -8.16
CA ASP A 350 -38.23 2.05 -7.45
C ASP A 350 -37.46 1.21 -6.41
N GLN A 351 -36.41 1.81 -5.82
CA GLN A 351 -35.60 1.17 -4.80
C GLN A 351 -36.18 1.43 -3.41
N LYS A 352 -35.78 0.61 -2.44
CA LYS A 352 -36.10 0.87 -1.03
C LYS A 352 -35.40 2.16 -0.61
N ILE A 353 -36.19 3.16 -0.20
CA ILE A 353 -35.66 4.43 0.32
C ILE A 353 -34.83 4.19 1.58
N SER A 354 -33.59 4.70 1.58
CA SER A 354 -32.70 4.69 2.72
C SER A 354 -33.20 5.67 3.78
N THR A 355 -33.65 5.16 4.92
CA THR A 355 -34.08 6.00 6.04
C THR A 355 -32.88 6.70 6.68
N ILE A 356 -33.04 7.97 7.03
CA ILE A 356 -32.00 8.71 7.76
C ILE A 356 -31.94 8.15 9.19
N SER A 357 -30.79 7.63 9.59
CA SER A 357 -30.55 7.09 10.93
C SER A 357 -30.40 8.19 11.98
N ALA A 358 -30.60 7.85 13.25
CA ALA A 358 -30.45 8.81 14.34
C ALA A 358 -29.03 9.40 14.39
N ARG A 359 -28.02 8.55 14.14
CA ARG A 359 -26.61 8.96 14.06
C ARG A 359 -26.36 9.93 12.89
N GLU A 360 -27.00 9.72 11.73
CA GLU A 360 -26.88 10.64 10.59
C GLU A 360 -27.46 12.02 10.93
N LEU A 361 -28.62 12.09 11.59
CA LEU A 361 -29.20 13.37 12.05
C LEU A 361 -28.25 14.14 12.99
N GLN A 362 -27.70 13.45 14.00
CA GLN A 362 -26.73 14.05 14.93
C GLN A 362 -25.46 14.52 14.21
N ARG A 363 -24.90 13.66 13.33
CA ARG A 363 -23.68 13.98 12.59
C ARG A 363 -23.90 15.15 11.64
N PHE A 364 -25.07 15.22 10.99
CA PHE A 364 -25.39 16.33 10.10
C PHE A 364 -25.52 17.64 10.88
N TYR A 365 -26.21 17.65 12.02
CA TYR A 365 -26.27 18.85 12.86
C TYR A 365 -24.88 19.33 13.29
N GLN A 366 -24.02 18.43 13.78
CA GLN A 366 -22.64 18.75 14.13
C GLN A 366 -21.86 19.32 12.93
N THR A 367 -21.99 18.69 11.77
CA THR A 367 -21.37 19.14 10.51
C THR A 367 -21.85 20.53 10.11
N TYR A 368 -23.16 20.77 10.20
CA TYR A 368 -23.79 22.04 9.88
C TYR A 368 -23.28 23.15 10.79
N MET A 369 -23.28 22.93 12.11
CA MET A 369 -22.80 23.92 13.08
C MET A 369 -21.32 24.25 12.88
N ILE A 370 -20.47 23.23 12.75
CA ILE A 370 -19.04 23.44 12.52
C ILE A 370 -18.78 24.22 11.23
N THR A 371 -19.47 23.85 10.15
CA THR A 371 -19.26 24.51 8.85
C THR A 371 -19.78 25.94 8.88
N LYS A 372 -20.93 26.19 9.52
CA LYS A 372 -21.49 27.53 9.74
C LYS A 372 -20.50 28.42 10.51
N ASP A 373 -19.98 27.93 11.62
CA ASP A 373 -19.14 28.74 12.52
C ASP A 373 -17.72 28.97 11.97
N THR A 374 -17.32 28.24 10.94
CA THR A 374 -15.96 28.33 10.37
C THR A 374 -15.94 28.99 8.99
N GLN A 375 -17.06 29.57 8.53
CA GLN A 375 -17.21 30.18 7.20
C GLN A 375 -16.18 31.29 6.92
N ARG A 376 -15.82 32.13 7.91
CA ARG A 376 -14.80 33.18 7.75
C ARG A 376 -13.36 32.67 7.67
N LYS A 377 -13.13 31.36 7.88
CA LYS A 377 -11.83 30.70 7.75
C LYS A 377 -10.71 31.37 8.53
N ARG A 378 -10.98 31.85 9.75
CA ARG A 378 -9.93 32.42 10.60
C ARG A 378 -8.91 31.34 10.93
N THR A 379 -7.71 31.49 10.38
CA THR A 379 -6.69 30.45 10.44
C THR A 379 -6.06 30.36 11.83
N ALA A 380 -5.92 29.13 12.32
CA ALA A 380 -5.18 28.81 13.53
C ALA A 380 -4.37 27.53 13.32
N LYS A 381 -3.29 27.41 14.09
CA LYS A 381 -2.38 26.26 14.08
C LYS A 381 -2.47 25.53 15.40
N ARG A 382 -2.69 24.22 15.36
CA ARG A 382 -2.74 23.36 16.55
C ARG A 382 -1.90 22.12 16.33
N THR A 383 -1.20 21.67 17.36
CA THR A 383 -0.52 20.37 17.33
C THR A 383 -1.54 19.28 17.62
N ILE A 384 -1.80 18.44 16.62
CA ILE A 384 -2.75 17.32 16.71
C ILE A 384 -2.18 16.08 16.03
N SER A 385 -2.80 14.93 16.30
CA SER A 385 -2.48 13.65 15.68
C SER A 385 -2.97 13.57 14.24
N VAL A 386 -2.05 13.31 13.31
CA VAL A 386 -2.33 13.12 11.87
C VAL A 386 -1.81 11.77 11.39
N ARG A 387 -2.62 11.06 10.60
CA ARG A 387 -2.18 9.89 9.85
C ARG A 387 -1.38 10.34 8.66
N VAL A 388 -0.11 9.96 8.65
CA VAL A 388 0.77 10.19 7.51
C VAL A 388 1.17 8.86 6.91
N PRO A 389 1.23 8.75 5.57
CA PRO A 389 1.76 7.57 4.91
C PRO A 389 3.23 7.41 5.30
N ALA A 390 3.61 6.19 5.68
CA ALA A 390 4.99 5.82 5.94
C ALA A 390 5.30 4.48 5.31
N VAL A 391 6.55 4.33 4.86
CA VAL A 391 7.03 3.09 4.29
C VAL A 391 7.53 2.18 5.41
N GLN A 392 7.10 0.93 5.38
CA GLN A 392 7.60 -0.11 6.27
C GLN A 392 8.43 -1.13 5.51
N LEU A 393 9.55 -1.53 6.12
CA LEU A 393 10.42 -2.60 5.63
C LEU A 393 10.24 -3.87 6.45
N SER A 394 10.25 -5.01 5.77
CA SER A 394 10.18 -6.32 6.41
C SER A 394 11.48 -6.61 7.18
N ASN A 395 11.36 -6.99 8.45
CA ASN A 395 12.52 -7.34 9.27
C ASN A 395 13.24 -8.60 8.77
N ALA A 396 12.50 -9.54 8.15
CA ALA A 396 13.09 -10.72 7.55
C ALA A 396 14.00 -10.35 6.36
N PHE A 397 13.57 -9.40 5.53
CA PHE A 397 14.38 -8.87 4.44
C PHE A 397 15.65 -8.20 4.99
N ILE A 398 15.52 -7.33 5.99
CA ILE A 398 16.67 -6.67 6.63
C ILE A 398 17.65 -7.72 7.18
N ALA A 399 17.17 -8.79 7.82
CA ALA A 399 18.00 -9.85 8.37
C ALA A 399 18.79 -10.60 7.28
N VAL A 400 18.13 -11.04 6.20
CA VAL A 400 18.79 -11.74 5.08
C VAL A 400 19.86 -10.87 4.44
N PHE A 401 19.55 -9.61 4.16
CA PHE A 401 20.51 -8.68 3.57
C PHE A 401 21.67 -8.33 4.51
N SER A 402 21.41 -8.26 5.81
CA SER A 402 22.48 -8.07 6.81
C SER A 402 23.43 -9.26 6.84
N ILE A 403 22.93 -10.49 6.70
CA ILE A 403 23.77 -11.70 6.61
C ILE A 403 24.61 -11.69 5.33
N LEU A 404 24.01 -11.34 4.18
CA LEU A 404 24.75 -11.22 2.91
C LEU A 404 25.83 -10.14 2.98
N ALA A 405 25.49 -8.97 3.53
CA ALA A 405 26.44 -7.88 3.73
C ALA A 405 27.59 -8.31 4.67
N ALA A 406 27.29 -9.00 5.77
CA ALA A 406 28.30 -9.55 6.67
C ALA A 406 29.22 -10.56 5.95
N PHE A 407 28.66 -11.42 5.09
CA PHE A 407 29.45 -12.35 4.28
C PHE A 407 30.40 -11.62 3.33
N ILE A 408 29.96 -10.54 2.67
CA ILE A 408 30.83 -9.71 1.81
C ILE A 408 31.92 -9.03 2.65
N CYS A 409 31.55 -8.43 3.79
CA CYS A 409 32.47 -7.72 4.67
C CYS A 409 33.51 -8.63 5.32
N LEU A 410 33.22 -9.91 5.52
CA LEU A 410 34.19 -10.89 6.03
C LEU A 410 34.98 -11.56 4.90
N GLY A 411 34.29 -12.03 3.86
CA GLY A 411 34.90 -12.77 2.76
C GLY A 411 35.81 -11.90 1.89
N GLY A 412 35.44 -10.65 1.65
CA GLY A 412 36.21 -9.69 0.87
C GLY A 412 37.62 -9.45 1.43
N PRO A 413 37.75 -9.01 2.70
CA PRO A 413 39.04 -8.84 3.35
C PRO A 413 39.85 -10.13 3.49
N VAL A 414 39.22 -11.26 3.80
CA VAL A 414 39.91 -12.57 3.88
C VAL A 414 40.52 -12.94 2.52
N TYR A 415 39.76 -12.77 1.44
CA TYR A 415 40.26 -12.97 0.08
C TYR A 415 41.36 -11.96 -0.28
N GLY A 416 41.19 -10.69 0.07
CA GLY A 416 42.18 -9.63 -0.15
C GLY A 416 43.51 -9.93 0.56
N LEU A 417 43.45 -10.32 1.84
CA LEU A 417 44.61 -10.73 2.63
C LEU A 417 45.27 -11.98 2.06
N PHE A 418 44.48 -12.97 1.67
CA PHE A 418 45.00 -14.19 1.03
C PHE A 418 45.74 -13.88 -0.28
N ARG A 419 45.17 -13.02 -1.13
CA ARG A 419 45.80 -12.54 -2.36
C ARG A 419 47.08 -11.76 -2.08
N PHE A 420 47.11 -10.96 -1.02
CA PHE A 420 48.30 -10.21 -0.61
C PHE A 420 49.43 -11.15 -0.16
N ILE A 421 49.14 -12.09 0.74
CA ILE A 421 50.12 -13.03 1.30
C ILE A 421 50.66 -13.97 0.22
N HIS A 422 49.79 -14.50 -0.65
CA HIS A 422 50.15 -15.53 -1.62
C HIS A 422 50.25 -15.01 -3.06
N ARG A 423 50.49 -13.70 -3.25
CA ARG A 423 50.49 -13.03 -4.56
C ARG A 423 51.26 -13.82 -5.63
N ARG A 424 52.52 -14.17 -5.35
CA ARG A 424 53.38 -14.91 -6.30
C ARG A 424 52.82 -16.27 -6.71
N ALA A 425 52.21 -17.01 -5.78
CA ALA A 425 51.61 -18.30 -6.09
C ALA A 425 50.31 -18.11 -6.90
N MET A 426 49.53 -17.09 -6.57
CA MET A 426 48.28 -16.76 -7.26
C MET A 426 48.49 -16.28 -8.69
N ASP A 427 49.61 -15.61 -8.97
CA ASP A 427 49.98 -15.17 -10.33
C ASP A 427 50.42 -16.33 -11.25
N SER A 428 50.64 -17.51 -10.66
CA SER A 428 50.95 -18.73 -11.41
C SER A 428 49.72 -19.60 -11.70
N LEU A 429 48.61 -19.35 -11.00
CA LEU A 429 47.37 -20.11 -11.16
C LEU A 429 46.41 -19.37 -12.10
N PRO A 430 45.69 -20.08 -12.98
CA PRO A 430 44.70 -19.46 -13.84
C PRO A 430 43.53 -18.92 -13.00
N GLN A 431 43.30 -17.61 -13.09
CA GLN A 431 42.29 -16.90 -12.28
C GLN A 431 40.99 -16.66 -13.03
N THR A 432 41.03 -16.72 -14.36
CA THR A 432 39.92 -16.42 -15.25
C THR A 432 39.82 -17.50 -16.32
N LYS A 433 38.66 -17.60 -16.99
CA LYS A 433 38.50 -18.45 -18.18
C LYS A 433 39.55 -18.13 -19.25
N LEU A 434 39.88 -16.84 -19.39
CA LEU A 434 40.92 -16.38 -20.31
C LEU A 434 42.28 -16.98 -19.94
N ASP A 435 42.62 -17.02 -18.65
CA ASP A 435 43.86 -17.66 -18.20
C ASP A 435 43.88 -19.16 -18.50
N TRP A 436 42.77 -19.87 -18.25
CA TRP A 436 42.66 -21.29 -18.59
C TRP A 436 42.81 -21.54 -20.10
N LEU A 437 42.16 -20.73 -20.92
CA LEU A 437 42.24 -20.84 -22.38
C LEU A 437 43.65 -20.53 -22.88
N LEU A 438 44.32 -19.54 -22.29
CA LEU A 438 45.72 -19.23 -22.54
C LEU A 438 46.65 -20.38 -22.13
N GLU A 439 46.46 -20.97 -20.96
CA GLU A 439 47.22 -22.13 -20.49
C GLU A 439 47.08 -23.30 -21.47
N CYS A 440 45.85 -23.56 -21.95
CA CYS A 440 45.56 -24.56 -22.96
C CYS A 440 46.26 -24.27 -24.30
N ILE A 441 46.20 -23.04 -24.81
CA ILE A 441 46.91 -22.63 -26.04
C ILE A 441 48.42 -22.80 -25.87
N MET A 442 48.98 -22.33 -24.76
CA MET A 442 50.41 -22.42 -24.46
C MET A 442 50.89 -23.86 -24.36
N SER A 443 50.09 -24.75 -23.74
CA SER A 443 50.40 -26.17 -23.64
C SER A 443 50.31 -26.91 -24.98
N ARG A 444 49.51 -26.40 -25.94
CA ARG A 444 49.36 -26.97 -27.28
C ARG A 444 50.34 -26.41 -28.29
N SER A 445 50.93 -25.25 -28.06
CA SER A 445 51.88 -24.64 -29.00
C SER A 445 53.01 -25.64 -29.25
N PRO A 446 53.05 -26.28 -30.44
CA PRO A 446 54.03 -27.31 -30.71
C PRO A 446 55.38 -26.63 -30.72
N ASN A 447 56.30 -27.07 -29.87
CA ASN A 447 57.70 -26.72 -30.04
C ASN A 447 58.08 -27.15 -31.47
N PRO A 448 58.42 -26.25 -32.41
CA PRO A 448 58.67 -26.62 -33.81
C PRO A 448 59.99 -27.38 -34.02
N SER A 449 60.58 -27.92 -32.95
CA SER A 449 61.93 -28.47 -32.95
C SER A 449 61.99 -29.72 -32.10
N TYR A 450 61.32 -30.80 -32.52
CA TYR A 450 61.73 -32.14 -32.11
C TYR A 450 61.43 -33.17 -33.20
N VAL A 451 62.29 -33.18 -34.22
CA VAL A 451 62.54 -34.38 -35.02
C VAL A 451 63.15 -35.43 -34.08
N GLY A 452 62.41 -36.51 -33.84
CA GLY A 452 62.95 -37.78 -33.37
C GLY A 452 63.48 -37.83 -31.93
N SER A 453 62.63 -38.15 -30.97
CA SER A 453 63.00 -39.12 -29.93
C SER A 453 61.75 -39.62 -29.21
N ARG A 454 61.44 -40.91 -29.41
CA ARG A 454 60.54 -41.67 -28.56
C ARG A 454 61.16 -41.73 -27.16
N GLY A 455 60.63 -40.95 -26.22
CA GLY A 455 60.98 -41.03 -24.81
C GLY A 455 59.76 -40.69 -23.95
N PRO A 456 59.51 -41.41 -22.85
CA PRO A 456 58.26 -41.27 -22.09
C PRO A 456 58.16 -39.91 -21.40
N ILE A 457 56.91 -39.45 -21.29
CA ILE A 457 56.45 -38.15 -20.78
C ILE A 457 57.20 -37.78 -19.48
N PRO A 458 58.02 -36.71 -19.46
CA PRO A 458 58.77 -36.31 -18.28
C PRO A 458 57.83 -35.67 -17.25
N SER A 459 57.51 -36.44 -16.22
CA SER A 459 56.81 -35.98 -15.03
C SER A 459 57.83 -35.37 -14.06
N THR A 460 58.30 -34.15 -14.31
CA THR A 460 59.09 -33.43 -13.31
C THR A 460 58.86 -31.93 -13.45
N VAL A 461 58.15 -31.38 -12.47
CA VAL A 461 57.94 -29.94 -12.27
C VAL A 461 59.32 -29.28 -12.18
N THR A 462 59.69 -28.59 -13.23
CA THR A 462 60.98 -27.91 -13.38
C THR A 462 61.10 -26.81 -12.33
N LYS A 463 62.27 -26.76 -11.68
CA LYS A 463 62.70 -25.73 -10.72
C LYS A 463 62.45 -24.30 -11.26
N PRO A 464 62.21 -23.32 -10.37
CA PRO A 464 61.84 -21.97 -10.76
C PRO A 464 62.98 -21.29 -11.53
N THR A 465 62.82 -21.23 -12.85
CA THR A 465 63.62 -20.39 -13.74
C THR A 465 63.40 -18.92 -13.40
N ALA A 466 64.45 -18.11 -13.57
CA ALA A 466 64.51 -16.68 -13.25
C ALA A 466 63.23 -15.90 -13.63
N PRO A 467 62.83 -14.90 -12.82
CA PRO A 467 61.57 -14.17 -13.01
C PRO A 467 61.56 -13.48 -14.38
N VAL A 468 60.73 -14.00 -15.28
CA VAL A 468 60.42 -13.32 -16.55
C VAL A 468 59.71 -12.00 -16.20
N PRO A 469 60.16 -10.85 -16.74
CA PRO A 469 59.50 -9.57 -16.54
C PRO A 469 58.02 -9.65 -16.89
N TRP A 470 57.16 -9.10 -16.03
CA TRP A 470 55.70 -9.24 -16.13
C TRP A 470 55.13 -8.71 -17.45
N HIS A 471 55.68 -7.60 -17.96
CA HIS A 471 55.30 -7.04 -19.26
C HIS A 471 55.49 -8.05 -20.40
N ILE A 472 56.63 -8.75 -20.43
CA ILE A 472 56.93 -9.78 -21.44
C ILE A 472 55.93 -10.94 -21.35
N ARG A 473 55.47 -11.29 -20.15
CA ARG A 473 54.47 -12.37 -19.97
C ARG A 473 53.07 -11.93 -20.41
N ALA A 474 52.67 -10.70 -20.14
CA ALA A 474 51.37 -10.16 -20.55
C ALA A 474 51.29 -9.98 -22.08
N ASP A 475 52.32 -9.40 -22.69
CA ASP A 475 52.37 -9.19 -24.15
C ASP A 475 52.42 -10.52 -24.90
N ARG A 476 53.18 -11.51 -24.40
CA ARG A 476 53.21 -12.85 -24.99
C ARG A 476 51.86 -13.55 -24.89
N LYS A 477 51.20 -13.48 -23.74
CA LYS A 477 49.84 -14.01 -23.56
C LYS A 477 48.88 -13.36 -24.56
N ARG A 478 48.91 -12.03 -24.67
CA ARG A 478 48.08 -11.28 -25.62
C ARG A 478 48.32 -11.71 -27.07
N ALA A 479 49.57 -11.74 -27.52
CA ALA A 479 49.91 -12.13 -28.90
C ALA A 479 49.45 -13.56 -29.23
N GLN A 480 49.58 -14.50 -28.28
CA GLN A 480 49.12 -15.87 -28.49
C GLN A 480 47.60 -16.00 -28.52
N PHE A 481 46.89 -15.21 -27.71
CA PHE A 481 45.44 -15.16 -27.77
C PHE A 481 44.97 -14.58 -29.11
N GLU A 482 45.58 -13.49 -29.57
CA GLU A 482 45.25 -12.86 -30.85
C GLU A 482 45.58 -13.77 -32.06
N ALA A 483 46.61 -14.60 -31.98
CA ALA A 483 46.98 -15.55 -33.03
C ALA A 483 46.20 -16.88 -33.00
N ALA A 484 45.47 -17.17 -31.92
CA ALA A 484 44.78 -18.44 -31.78
C ALA A 484 43.55 -18.52 -32.71
N THR A 485 43.49 -19.57 -33.52
CA THR A 485 42.34 -19.86 -34.38
C THR A 485 41.62 -21.11 -33.88
N TYR A 486 40.29 -21.05 -33.82
CA TYR A 486 39.46 -22.22 -33.55
C TYR A 486 39.27 -22.99 -34.86
N SER A 487 39.74 -24.24 -34.91
CA SER A 487 39.55 -25.13 -36.04
C SER A 487 38.64 -26.29 -35.64
N THR A 488 37.59 -26.53 -36.42
CA THR A 488 36.72 -27.70 -36.30
C THR A 488 37.31 -28.95 -36.95
N LYS A 489 38.41 -28.82 -37.71
CA LYS A 489 39.16 -29.95 -38.26
C LYS A 489 39.89 -30.65 -37.13
N TRP A 490 39.14 -31.41 -36.33
CA TRP A 490 39.66 -32.38 -35.40
C TRP A 490 40.57 -33.32 -36.19
N ALA A 491 41.77 -33.54 -35.66
CA ALA A 491 42.85 -34.29 -36.27
C ALA A 491 42.34 -35.50 -37.05
N GLU A 492 42.23 -35.36 -38.38
CA GLU A 492 42.29 -36.52 -39.27
C GLU A 492 43.69 -37.08 -39.05
N GLU A 493 43.77 -38.14 -38.24
CA GLU A 493 44.97 -38.94 -38.08
C GLU A 493 45.51 -39.27 -39.49
N PRO A 494 46.79 -39.00 -39.75
CA PRO A 494 47.35 -39.25 -41.08
C PRO A 494 47.23 -40.75 -41.40
N PRO A 495 46.54 -41.14 -42.48
CA PRO A 495 46.52 -42.53 -42.90
C PRO A 495 47.92 -42.87 -43.39
N ASN A 496 48.51 -43.92 -42.82
CA ASN A 496 49.61 -44.77 -43.31
C ASN A 496 50.67 -45.05 -42.24
N SER A 497 50.38 -46.01 -41.37
CA SER A 497 51.42 -46.97 -40.97
C SER A 497 50.79 -48.36 -40.81
N PRO A 498 51.20 -49.36 -41.61
CA PRO A 498 50.66 -50.71 -41.50
C PRO A 498 51.47 -51.46 -40.44
N PHE A 499 50.95 -51.64 -39.23
CA PHE A 499 51.40 -52.69 -38.30
C PHE A 499 50.29 -52.99 -37.27
N GLU A 500 49.45 -53.95 -37.66
CA GLU A 500 49.24 -55.23 -36.98
C GLU A 500 49.00 -55.25 -35.44
N TYR A 501 47.73 -55.52 -35.10
CA TYR A 501 47.15 -56.19 -33.92
C TYR A 501 47.67 -55.81 -32.51
N VAL A 502 46.87 -55.01 -31.81
CA VAL A 502 46.66 -55.20 -30.37
C VAL A 502 45.15 -55.28 -30.11
N HIS A 503 44.70 -56.46 -29.71
CA HIS A 503 43.36 -56.76 -29.24
C HIS A 503 42.98 -55.83 -28.07
N ALA A 504 42.18 -54.81 -28.36
CA ALA A 504 41.39 -54.13 -27.34
C ALA A 504 40.00 -54.78 -27.33
N VAL A 505 39.76 -55.59 -26.31
CA VAL A 505 38.49 -56.22 -25.98
C VAL A 505 37.41 -55.14 -25.93
N SER A 506 36.45 -55.20 -26.87
CA SER A 506 35.25 -54.38 -26.87
C SER A 506 34.47 -54.58 -25.56
N PRO A 507 34.25 -53.55 -24.75
CA PRO A 507 33.21 -53.60 -23.74
C PRO A 507 31.86 -53.61 -24.46
N VAL A 508 31.15 -54.73 -24.29
CA VAL A 508 29.77 -54.94 -24.68
C VAL A 508 28.92 -53.78 -24.14
N LEU A 509 28.51 -52.88 -25.03
CA LEU A 509 27.43 -51.94 -24.72
C LEU A 509 26.14 -52.75 -24.59
N PRO A 510 25.38 -52.59 -23.50
CA PRO A 510 24.06 -53.17 -23.42
C PRO A 510 23.13 -52.42 -24.38
N ASP A 511 22.58 -53.18 -25.34
CA ASP A 511 21.41 -52.83 -26.13
C ASP A 511 20.34 -52.28 -25.21
N LYS A 512 20.07 -50.98 -25.31
CA LYS A 512 18.91 -50.37 -24.67
C LYS A 512 17.88 -50.16 -25.75
N ASP A 513 17.03 -51.17 -25.84
CA ASP A 513 15.84 -51.23 -26.66
C ASP A 513 15.07 -49.91 -26.68
N SER A 514 14.83 -49.48 -27.92
CA SER A 514 13.74 -48.62 -28.33
C SER A 514 12.38 -49.20 -27.89
N SER A 515 11.63 -48.50 -27.05
CA SER A 515 10.15 -48.46 -27.11
C SER A 515 9.55 -47.58 -26.00
N GLY A 516 8.46 -46.86 -26.33
CA GLY A 516 7.62 -46.09 -25.40
C GLY A 516 7.93 -44.59 -25.39
N SER A 517 7.38 -43.72 -26.25
CA SER A 517 5.96 -43.37 -26.46
C SER A 517 5.24 -42.90 -25.18
N ARG A 518 4.62 -41.71 -25.27
CA ARG A 518 3.83 -40.90 -24.30
C ARG A 518 4.64 -40.01 -23.35
N ALA A 519 4.29 -38.74 -23.11
CA ALA A 519 3.07 -37.98 -23.39
C ALA A 519 3.42 -36.49 -23.55
N GLN A 520 2.66 -35.80 -24.41
CA GLN A 520 2.46 -34.35 -24.33
C GLN A 520 1.93 -33.96 -22.94
N PRO A 521 2.45 -32.91 -22.31
CA PRO A 521 1.66 -32.03 -21.49
C PRO A 521 1.17 -30.86 -22.36
N ASP A 522 -0.05 -31.00 -22.89
CA ASP A 522 -0.94 -29.85 -23.00
C ASP A 522 -1.23 -29.37 -21.58
N LEU A 523 -1.04 -28.07 -21.34
CA LEU A 523 -1.57 -27.22 -20.26
C LEU A 523 -0.84 -25.89 -20.46
N GLY A 524 -1.41 -24.87 -21.09
CA GLY A 524 -2.73 -24.34 -20.81
C GLY A 524 -2.52 -22.93 -20.25
N PHE A 525 -2.80 -21.94 -21.10
CA PHE A 525 -3.47 -20.68 -20.77
C PHE A 525 -3.23 -20.11 -19.36
N TRP A 526 -2.43 -19.03 -19.27
CA TRP A 526 -2.65 -17.99 -18.27
C TRP A 526 -3.02 -16.71 -19.00
N SER A 527 -4.33 -16.46 -19.00
CA SER A 527 -4.99 -15.29 -19.54
C SER A 527 -4.68 -14.05 -18.68
N SER A 528 -4.29 -12.98 -19.38
CA SER A 528 -4.72 -11.58 -19.17
C SER A 528 -5.18 -11.17 -17.76
N TYR A 529 -4.33 -10.40 -17.07
CA TYR A 529 -4.77 -9.49 -16.03
C TYR A 529 -5.46 -8.26 -16.65
N PRO A 530 -6.60 -7.81 -16.10
CA PRO A 530 -7.39 -6.72 -16.68
C PRO A 530 -6.77 -5.35 -16.40
N GLN A 531 -6.82 -4.48 -17.41
CA GLN A 531 -6.55 -3.05 -17.32
C GLN A 531 -7.54 -2.40 -16.34
N GLU A 532 -7.01 -1.77 -15.31
CA GLU A 532 -7.75 -0.91 -14.39
C GLU A 532 -7.90 0.47 -15.03
N ASN A 533 -9.10 0.74 -15.53
CA ASN A 533 -9.53 2.03 -16.06
C ASN A 533 -9.45 3.10 -14.96
N ARG A 534 -8.61 4.12 -15.15
CA ARG A 534 -8.78 5.40 -14.44
C ARG A 534 -9.74 6.28 -15.24
N PRO A 535 -10.85 6.75 -14.64
CA PRO A 535 -11.80 7.65 -15.29
C PRO A 535 -11.23 9.06 -15.43
N MET A 536 -11.67 9.73 -16.49
CA MET A 536 -11.47 11.16 -16.78
C MET A 536 -12.08 12.05 -15.71
#